data_AF-A0A507QKI3-F1
#
_entry.id   AF-A0A507QKI3-F1
#
_cell.length_a   1.000
_cell.length_b   1.000
_cell.length_c   1.000
_cell.angle_alpha   90.00
_cell.angle_beta   90.00
_cell.angle_gamma   90.00
#
_symmetry.space_group_name_H-M   'P 1'
#
loop_
_entity.id
_entity.type
_entity.pdbx_description
1 polymer ?
#
loop_
_entity_poly.entity_id
_entity_poly.type
_entity_poly.pdbx_seq_one_letter_code
_entity_poly.pdbx_strand_id
1 'polypeptide(L)' 'MSFNRILKKIPIGSIAKNGQEITLSVATQTSDWLRPESIAIQQGPDFKKAVEASKHLVPSGTKDL' A
#
# COMPACT_ATOMS: atom_id res chain seq x y z
N MET A 1 -1.97 17.35 13.41
CA MET A 1 -2.24 16.88 12.03
C MET A 1 -2.92 15.52 12.13
N SER A 2 -4.15 15.36 11.65
CA SER A 2 -4.79 14.05 11.57
C SER A 2 -4.35 13.38 10.28
N PHE A 3 -3.72 12.21 10.37
CA PHE A 3 -3.46 11.37 9.20
C PHE A 3 -4.77 10.67 8.81
N ASN A 4 -5.02 10.52 7.51
CA ASN A 4 -6.18 9.78 7.02
C ASN A 4 -6.04 8.32 7.46
N ARG A 5 -6.79 7.93 8.49
CA ARG A 5 -6.72 6.59 9.06
C ARG A 5 -7.29 5.61 8.06
N ILE A 6 -6.52 4.58 7.68
CA ILE A 6 -7.02 3.50 6.83
C ILE A 6 -8.01 2.67 7.64
N LEU A 7 -9.23 2.52 7.11
CA LEU A 7 -10.29 1.70 7.70
C LEU A 7 -10.43 0.36 6.96
N LYS A 8 -10.23 0.36 5.63
CA LYS A 8 -10.21 -0.86 4.80
C LYS A 8 -9.15 -0.76 3.72
N LYS A 9 -8.51 -1.90 3.42
CA LYS A 9 -7.51 -2.06 2.37
C LYS A 9 -7.62 -3.44 1.74
N ILE A 10 -7.18 -3.54 0.49
CA ILE A 10 -7.16 -4.79 -0.28
C ILE A 10 -5.69 -5.16 -0.56
N PRO A 11 -5.26 -6.39 -0.24
CA PRO A 11 -3.95 -6.87 -0.64
C PRO A 11 -3.91 -7.08 -2.15
N ILE A 12 -2.85 -6.58 -2.78
CA ILE A 12 -2.64 -6.62 -4.24
C ILE A 12 -1.44 -7.49 -4.65
N GLY A 13 -0.77 -8.10 -3.67
CA GLY A 13 0.34 -9.04 -3.86
C GLY A 13 1.48 -8.79 -2.88
N SER A 14 2.57 -9.55 -3.05
CA SER A 14 3.80 -9.41 -2.26
C SER A 14 4.99 -9.12 -3.17
N ILE A 15 6.02 -8.49 -2.61
CA ILE A 15 7.34 -8.37 -3.21
C ILE A 15 8.42 -8.83 -2.22
N ALA A 16 9.50 -9.41 -2.72
CA ALA A 16 10.69 -9.68 -1.92
C ALA A 16 11.71 -8.56 -2.15
N LYS A 17 12.09 -7.85 -1.08
CA LYS A 17 13.10 -6.78 -1.16
C LYS A 17 13.99 -6.83 0.07
N ASN A 18 15.31 -6.85 -0.15
CA ASN A 18 16.32 -6.98 0.92
C ASN A 18 16.11 -8.21 1.82
N GLY A 19 15.66 -9.34 1.23
CA GLY A 19 15.40 -10.58 1.97
C GLY A 19 14.14 -10.57 2.84
N GLN A 20 13.34 -9.50 2.81
CA GLN A 20 12.05 -9.42 3.49
C GLN A 20 10.92 -9.47 2.47
N GLU A 21 9.89 -10.26 2.80
CA GLU A 21 8.63 -10.24 2.06
C GLU A 21 7.77 -9.08 2.56
N ILE A 22 7.33 -8.25 1.62
CA ILE A 22 6.50 -7.07 1.87
C ILE A 22 5.18 -7.26 1.15
N THR A 23 4.10 -7.37 1.92
CA THR A 23 2.74 -7.38 1.38
C THR A 23 2.32 -5.98 0.97
N LEU A 24 1.95 -5.82 -0.30
CA LEU A 24 1.42 -4.58 -0.84
C LEU A 24 -0.10 -4.58 -0.70
N SER A 25 -0.65 -3.46 -0.25
CA SER A 25 -2.09 -3.27 -0.10
C SER A 25 -2.49 -1.87 -0.53
N VAL A 26 -3.69 -1.72 -1.08
CA VAL A 26 -4.27 -0.43 -1.47
C VAL A 26 -5.44 -0.12 -0.55
N ALA A 27 -5.45 1.06 0.07
CA ALA A 27 -6.58 1.51 0.87
C ALA A 27 -7.81 1.76 -0.02
N THR A 28 -8.95 1.22 0.39
CA THR A 28 -10.26 1.45 -0.24
C THR A 28 -11.16 2.34 0.61
N GLN A 29 -10.87 2.44 1.91
CA GLN A 29 -11.59 3.30 2.82
C GLN A 29 -10.62 3.93 3.83
N THR A 30 -10.75 5.24 4.01
CA THR A 30 -10.11 5.99 5.09
C THR A 30 -11.17 6.75 5.91
N SER A 31 -10.74 7.49 6.94
CA SER A 31 -11.62 8.42 7.66
C SER A 31 -12.26 9.48 6.76
N ASP A 32 -11.64 9.81 5.61
CA ASP A 32 -12.02 10.99 4.83
C ASP A 32 -12.58 10.63 3.44
N TRP A 33 -12.34 9.42 2.96
CA TRP A 33 -12.79 9.00 1.63
C TRP A 33 -13.06 7.49 1.54
N LEU A 34 -13.93 7.15 0.61
CA LEU A 34 -14.27 5.78 0.22
C LEU A 34 -14.10 5.64 -1.30
N ARG A 35 -13.51 4.53 -1.74
CA ARG A 35 -13.33 4.18 -3.14
C ARG A 35 -13.81 2.76 -3.41
N PRO A 36 -14.32 2.47 -4.61
CA PRO A 36 -14.65 1.10 -5.03
C PRO A 36 -13.42 0.19 -5.02
N GLU A 37 -13.63 -1.08 -4.74
CA GLU A 37 -12.58 -2.11 -4.73
C GLU A 37 -11.92 -2.30 -6.10
N SER A 38 -12.68 -2.04 -7.18
CA SER A 38 -12.17 -2.09 -8.56
C SER A 38 -10.97 -1.16 -8.79
N ILE A 39 -10.90 -0.03 -8.08
CA ILE A 39 -9.77 0.89 -8.16
C ILE A 39 -8.50 0.28 -7.55
N ALA A 40 -8.62 -0.51 -6.49
CA ALA A 40 -7.47 -1.21 -5.89
C ALA A 40 -6.88 -2.24 -6.85
N ILE A 41 -7.74 -2.96 -7.58
CA ILE A 41 -7.34 -3.94 -8.58
C ILE A 41 -6.66 -3.24 -9.77
N GLN A 42 -7.22 -2.12 -10.24
CA GLN A 42 -6.67 -1.37 -11.37
C GLN A 42 -5.30 -0.76 -11.05
N GLN A 43 -5.11 -0.24 -9.83
CA GLN A 43 -3.88 0.44 -9.42
C GLN A 43 -2.77 -0.51 -8.97
N GLY A 44 -3.11 -1.76 -8.65
CA GLY A 44 -2.16 -2.74 -8.10
C GLY A 44 -0.91 -2.98 -8.97
N PRO A 45 -1.04 -3.22 -10.29
CA PRO A 45 0.11 -3.48 -11.16
C PRO A 45 1.11 -2.32 -11.22
N ASP A 46 0.62 -1.09 -11.36
CA ASP A 46 1.49 0.09 -11.47
C ASP A 46 2.13 0.43 -10.13
N PHE A 47 1.39 0.26 -9.03
CA PHE A 47 1.95 0.40 -7.69
C PHE A 47 3.06 -0.62 -7.42
N LYS A 48 2.86 -1.89 -7.80
CA LYS A 48 3.89 -2.94 -7.63
C LYS A 48 5.19 -2.56 -8.35
N LYS A 49 5.10 -2.13 -9.62
CA LYS A 49 6.26 -1.67 -10.40
C LYS A 49 6.97 -0.49 -9.73
N ALA A 50 6.22 0.47 -9.20
CA ALA A 50 6.78 1.63 -8.52
C ALA A 50 7.54 1.24 -7.25
N VAL A 51 7.02 0.31 -6.43
CA VAL A 51 7.70 -0.16 -5.22
C VAL A 51 8.94 -0.99 -5.54
N GLU A 52 8.89 -1.81 -6.58
CA GLU A 52 10.06 -2.55 -7.08
C GLU A 52 11.18 -1.60 -7.51
N ALA A 53 10.86 -0.58 -8.30
CA ALA A 53 11.80 0.42 -8.81
C ALA A 53 12.31 1.42 -7.74
N SER A 54 11.61 1.57 -6.62
CA SER A 54 12.00 2.53 -5.57
C SER A 54 13.37 2.20 -4.97
N LYS A 55 14.31 3.15 -4.97
CA LYS A 55 15.65 2.94 -4.38
C LYS A 55 15.64 2.93 -2.85
N HIS A 56 14.65 3.59 -2.24
CA HIS A 56 14.52 3.70 -0.79
C HIS A 56 13.22 3.04 -0.33
N LEU A 57 13.32 2.21 0.71
CA LEU A 57 12.14 1.71 1.41
C LEU A 57 11.53 2.84 2.24
N VAL A 58 10.27 2.64 2.68
CA VAL A 58 9.64 3.51 3.67
C VAL A 58 10.60 3.74 4.86
N PRO A 59 10.62 4.95 5.45
CA PRO A 59 11.55 5.26 6.54
C PRO A 59 11.49 4.22 7.66
N SER A 60 12.64 3.92 8.27
CA SER A 60 12.73 3.05 9.43
C SER A 60 11.75 3.50 10.52
N GLY A 61 10.94 2.57 11.02
CA GLY A 61 9.88 2.87 12.00
C GLY A 61 8.49 3.07 11.41
N THR A 62 8.32 2.97 10.08
CA THR A 62 7.01 2.86 9.45
C THR A 62 6.33 1.58 9.94
N LYS A 63 5.24 1.72 10.69
CA LYS A 63 4.41 0.61 11.18
C LYS A 63 3.02 0.73 10.59
N ASP A 64 2.46 -0.42 10.23
CA ASP A 64 1.03 -0.56 9.96
C ASP A 64 0.32 -0.54 11.34
N LEU A 65 -0.43 0.52 11.62
CA LEU A 65 -1.17 0.72 12.88
C LEU A 65 -2.69 0.72 12.62
#